data_AF-A0A9X9BPE0-F1
#
_entry.id   AF-A0A9X9BPE0-F1
#
_cell.length_a   1.000
_cell.length_b   1.000
_cell.length_c   1.000
_cell.angle_alpha   90.00
_cell.angle_beta   90.00
_cell.angle_gamma   90.00
#
_symmetry.space_group_name_H-M   'P 1'
#
loop_
_entity.id
_entity.type
_entity.pdbx_description
1 polymer ?
#
loop_
_entity_poly.entity_id
_entity_poly.type
_entity_poly.pdbx_seq_one_letter_code
_entity_poly.pdbx_strand_id
1 'polypeptide(L)'
;MNDMTETPLTRPSTSTPTTRRLRTGLLPLLERHSLVWLSLLLLVILPLSLGDFRLGLAGKYLSLAFCAVGMVMIWGYGGILSLGQGIFFGLGSYMMAMYLKLEATANDEAASALAAFYGSALPDFMIWNSVDALPWWWKPFESATFTFAAILVLPALLAFVFSYAYFKKRVGGVYFSIITLSLAAIMSIMIIGQQGYTGGVNGLTDFKTAFGLSLQTPQTPWILYLITTLLLLGCVALCGFILRSRLGKVVVAIRDREDRVRFSGYNTALFKAFIFAVAALISALGGVMFTLQVGLASPSLVGIIPSTEIVIYAALGGRLSLVGAVYGTLLIGVAKTYLSENFVNFWQYFIGFLFMGVVLFLPTGLAGLLQRLGHNKQEVQS
;
A
#
# COMPACT_ATOMS: atom_id res chain seq x y z
N MET A 1 -43.45 -56.55 40.59
CA MET A 1 -42.50 -55.45 40.81
C MET A 1 -41.34 -55.64 39.85
N ASN A 2 -41.27 -54.73 38.89
CA ASN A 2 -40.25 -54.44 37.87
C ASN A 2 -39.23 -55.52 37.46
N ASP A 3 -39.48 -56.05 36.27
CA ASP A 3 -38.47 -56.58 35.35
C ASP A 3 -37.85 -55.38 34.60
N MET A 4 -36.58 -55.05 34.84
CA MET A 4 -35.84 -54.03 34.10
C MET A 4 -34.76 -54.71 33.25
N THR A 5 -35.12 -54.98 32.00
CA THR A 5 -34.19 -55.35 30.94
C THR A 5 -33.25 -54.18 30.64
N GLU A 6 -31.95 -54.38 30.84
CA GLU A 6 -30.93 -53.43 30.45
C GLU A 6 -30.94 -53.26 28.92
N THR A 7 -31.35 -52.08 28.46
CA THR A 7 -31.17 -51.67 27.07
C THR A 7 -29.73 -51.16 26.90
N PRO A 8 -28.92 -51.74 25.99
CA PRO A 8 -27.59 -51.22 25.74
C PRO A 8 -27.68 -49.85 25.05
N LEU A 9 -27.04 -48.84 25.64
CA LEU A 9 -26.88 -47.51 25.07
C LEU A 9 -26.12 -47.60 23.74
N THR A 10 -26.84 -47.53 22.62
CA THR A 10 -26.25 -47.39 21.29
C THR A 10 -25.62 -46.01 21.17
N ARG A 11 -24.29 -45.98 20.99
CA ARG A 11 -23.56 -44.73 20.70
C ARG A 11 -24.10 -44.13 19.39
N PRO A 12 -24.36 -42.82 19.31
CA PRO A 12 -24.67 -42.19 18.04
C PRO A 12 -23.46 -42.36 17.10
N SER A 13 -23.68 -42.98 15.94
CA SER A 13 -22.66 -43.12 14.91
C SER A 13 -22.26 -41.73 14.42
N THR A 14 -21.06 -41.28 14.76
CA THR A 14 -20.44 -40.12 14.12
C THR A 14 -19.99 -40.53 12.72
N SER A 15 -20.92 -40.52 11.77
CA SER A 15 -20.55 -40.47 10.36
C SER A 15 -19.92 -39.10 10.10
N THR A 16 -18.61 -38.98 10.31
CA THR A 16 -17.83 -37.90 9.70
C THR A 16 -18.03 -37.99 8.20
N PRO A 17 -18.69 -37.03 7.53
CA PRO A 17 -18.73 -37.05 6.09
C PRO A 17 -17.33 -36.65 5.63
N THR A 18 -16.57 -37.64 5.18
CA THR A 18 -15.28 -37.48 4.52
C THR A 18 -15.52 -36.79 3.18
N THR A 19 -15.72 -35.47 3.18
CA THR A 19 -15.89 -34.67 1.96
C THR A 19 -14.54 -34.38 1.31
N ARG A 20 -13.87 -35.44 0.85
CA ARG A 20 -12.79 -35.33 -0.13
C ARG A 20 -13.43 -35.20 -1.53
N ARG A 21 -14.19 -34.13 -1.78
CA ARG A 21 -14.74 -33.87 -3.13
C ARG A 21 -13.75 -33.07 -3.96
N LEU A 22 -13.52 -33.59 -5.17
CA LEU A 22 -12.57 -33.11 -6.16
C LEU A 22 -12.81 -31.64 -6.53
N ARG A 23 -11.78 -30.82 -6.33
CA ARG A 23 -11.68 -29.40 -6.70
C ARG A 23 -11.50 -29.18 -8.21
N THR A 24 -12.40 -29.66 -9.05
CA THR A 24 -12.30 -29.47 -10.51
C THR A 24 -13.30 -28.42 -10.98
N GLY A 25 -12.96 -27.15 -10.75
CA GLY A 25 -13.66 -25.99 -11.30
C GLY A 25 -12.68 -24.87 -11.68
N LEU A 26 -13.05 -24.01 -12.64
CA LEU A 26 -12.26 -22.86 -13.10
C LEU A 26 -11.96 -21.84 -11.98
N LEU A 27 -12.84 -21.71 -10.99
CA LEU A 27 -12.77 -20.71 -9.93
C LEU A 27 -11.71 -21.02 -8.84
N PRO A 28 -11.56 -22.26 -8.33
CA PRO A 28 -10.41 -22.60 -7.49
C PRO A 28 -9.06 -22.56 -8.23
N LEU A 29 -9.05 -22.69 -9.56
CA LEU A 29 -7.86 -22.44 -10.38
C LEU A 29 -7.52 -20.95 -10.49
N LEU A 30 -8.54 -20.08 -10.64
CA LEU A 30 -8.40 -18.62 -10.60
C LEU A 30 -7.86 -18.13 -9.26
N GLU A 31 -8.29 -18.70 -8.13
CA GLU A 31 -7.70 -18.35 -6.83
C GLU A 31 -6.25 -18.83 -6.69
N ARG A 32 -5.98 -20.07 -7.10
CA ARG A 32 -4.63 -20.68 -7.03
C ARG A 32 -3.62 -19.98 -7.94
N HIS A 33 -4.06 -19.42 -9.06
CA HIS A 33 -3.25 -18.70 -10.05
C HIS A 33 -3.60 -17.21 -10.13
N SER A 34 -4.20 -16.64 -9.09
CA SER A 34 -4.65 -15.24 -9.05
C SER A 34 -3.53 -14.25 -9.36
N LEU A 35 -2.31 -14.54 -8.91
CA LEU A 35 -1.10 -13.79 -9.26
C LEU A 35 -0.77 -13.85 -10.76
N VAL A 36 -0.95 -15.00 -11.40
CA VAL A 36 -0.66 -15.17 -12.85
C VAL A 36 -1.65 -14.34 -13.67
N TRP A 37 -2.93 -14.38 -13.29
CA TRP A 37 -3.97 -13.56 -13.94
C TRP A 37 -3.74 -12.07 -13.74
N LEU A 38 -3.32 -11.66 -12.54
CA LEU A 38 -2.91 -10.28 -12.28
C LEU A 38 -1.71 -9.89 -13.15
N SER A 39 -0.67 -10.72 -13.22
CA SER A 39 0.50 -10.46 -14.06
C SER A 39 0.13 -10.35 -15.54
N LEU A 40 -0.72 -11.24 -16.06
CA LEU A 40 -1.17 -11.20 -17.44
C LEU A 40 -1.98 -9.92 -17.72
N LEU A 41 -2.84 -9.51 -16.79
CA LEU A 41 -3.59 -8.27 -16.92
C LEU A 41 -2.68 -7.04 -16.93
N LEU A 42 -1.73 -6.95 -16.00
CA LEU A 42 -0.87 -5.78 -15.85
C LEU A 42 0.25 -5.69 -16.90
N LEU A 43 0.86 -6.82 -17.29
CA LEU A 43 2.00 -6.83 -18.21
C LEU A 43 1.61 -6.98 -19.68
N VAL A 44 0.43 -7.55 -19.98
CA VAL A 44 0.00 -7.83 -21.36
C VAL A 44 -1.25 -7.04 -21.70
N ILE A 45 -2.34 -7.20 -20.94
CA ILE A 45 -3.63 -6.61 -21.33
C ILE A 45 -3.59 -5.07 -21.26
N LEU A 46 -3.18 -4.49 -20.13
CA LEU A 46 -3.19 -3.04 -19.96
C LEU A 46 -2.26 -2.30 -20.95
N PRO A 47 -0.98 -2.71 -21.15
CA PRO A 47 -0.11 -2.04 -22.11
C PRO A 47 -0.57 -2.14 -23.56
N LEU A 48 -1.25 -3.23 -23.95
CA LEU A 48 -1.75 -3.41 -25.31
C LEU A 48 -3.09 -2.70 -25.55
N SER A 49 -3.85 -2.40 -24.50
CA SER A 49 -5.20 -1.82 -24.61
C SER A 49 -5.27 -0.33 -24.33
N LEU A 50 -4.29 0.24 -23.61
CA LEU A 50 -4.28 1.64 -23.21
C LEU A 50 -3.23 2.43 -24.01
N GLY A 51 -3.60 3.65 -24.43
CA GLY A 51 -2.62 4.62 -24.96
C GLY A 51 -1.74 5.22 -23.85
N ASP A 52 -0.65 5.88 -24.24
CA ASP A 52 0.42 6.34 -23.32
C ASP A 52 -0.07 7.13 -22.11
N PHE A 53 -1.00 8.08 -22.32
CA PHE A 53 -1.59 8.86 -21.23
C PHE A 53 -2.33 8.00 -20.21
N ARG A 54 -3.16 7.07 -20.68
CA ARG A 54 -3.92 6.16 -19.81
C ARG A 54 -3.02 5.14 -19.14
N LEU A 55 -1.93 4.75 -19.79
CA LEU A 55 -0.92 3.87 -19.20
C LEU A 55 -0.17 4.56 -18.06
N GLY A 56 0.18 5.84 -18.22
CA GLY A 56 0.73 6.67 -17.13
C GLY A 56 -0.24 6.80 -15.95
N LEU A 57 -1.53 7.02 -16.21
CA LEU A 57 -2.56 7.01 -15.17
C LEU A 57 -2.68 5.64 -14.48
N ALA A 58 -2.63 4.55 -15.24
CA ALA A 58 -2.66 3.21 -14.67
C ALA A 58 -1.46 2.98 -13.75
N GLY A 59 -0.26 3.38 -14.16
CA GLY A 59 0.93 3.30 -13.32
C GLY A 59 0.81 4.12 -12.03
N LYS A 60 0.21 5.32 -12.09
CA LYS A 60 -0.11 6.13 -10.91
C LYS A 60 -1.03 5.36 -9.96
N TYR A 61 -2.08 4.71 -10.46
CA TYR A 61 -2.95 3.89 -9.62
C TYR A 61 -2.22 2.66 -9.04
N LEU A 62 -1.34 2.03 -9.80
CA LEU A 62 -0.52 0.92 -9.32
C LEU A 62 0.45 1.34 -8.21
N SER A 63 0.99 2.57 -8.26
CA SER A 63 1.83 3.10 -7.18
C SER A 63 1.07 3.21 -5.85
N LEU A 64 -0.23 3.55 -5.90
CA LEU A 64 -1.11 3.55 -4.72
C LEU A 64 -1.46 2.12 -4.26
N ALA A 65 -1.43 1.14 -5.16
CA ALA A 65 -1.77 -0.25 -4.85
C ALA A 65 -0.77 -0.89 -3.88
N PHE A 66 0.48 -0.43 -3.85
CA PHE A 66 1.46 -0.83 -2.86
C PHE A 66 0.95 -0.61 -1.43
N CYS A 67 0.39 0.57 -1.16
CA CYS A 67 -0.20 0.87 0.14
C CYS A 67 -1.39 -0.02 0.47
N ALA A 68 -2.25 -0.30 -0.51
CA ALA A 68 -3.38 -1.20 -0.32
C ALA A 68 -2.92 -2.63 0.01
N VAL A 69 -1.85 -3.12 -0.64
CA VAL A 69 -1.22 -4.42 -0.34
C VAL A 69 -0.62 -4.44 1.07
N GLY A 70 0.12 -3.39 1.45
CA GLY A 70 0.63 -3.22 2.82
C GLY A 70 -0.50 -3.17 3.86
N MET A 71 -1.60 -2.50 3.53
CA MET A 71 -2.78 -2.40 4.37
C MET A 71 -3.45 -3.77 4.58
N VAL A 72 -3.58 -4.58 3.54
CA VAL A 72 -4.08 -5.96 3.66
C VAL A 72 -3.19 -6.82 4.56
N MET A 73 -1.87 -6.62 4.53
CA MET A 73 -0.96 -7.35 5.42
C MET A 73 -1.23 -7.05 6.91
N ILE A 74 -1.36 -5.78 7.29
CA ILE A 74 -1.54 -5.40 8.70
C ILE A 74 -3.00 -5.58 9.15
N TRP A 75 -3.97 -5.10 8.38
CA TRP A 75 -5.38 -5.10 8.78
C TRP A 75 -6.06 -6.41 8.48
N GLY A 76 -5.82 -6.95 7.28
CA GLY A 76 -6.36 -8.23 6.85
C GLY A 76 -5.85 -9.39 7.67
N TYR A 77 -4.56 -9.68 7.51
CA TYR A 77 -3.91 -10.83 8.12
C TYR A 77 -3.40 -10.56 9.54
N GLY A 78 -2.88 -9.36 9.81
CA GLY A 78 -2.42 -8.97 11.15
C GLY A 78 -3.53 -8.56 12.12
N GLY A 79 -4.74 -8.28 11.64
CA GLY A 79 -5.88 -7.92 12.50
C GLY A 79 -5.89 -6.52 13.07
N ILE A 80 -4.96 -5.66 12.65
CA ILE A 80 -4.80 -4.32 13.21
C ILE A 80 -5.03 -3.30 12.12
N LEU A 81 -6.02 -2.43 12.32
CA LEU A 81 -6.26 -1.33 11.40
C LEU A 81 -5.22 -0.23 11.67
N SER A 82 -4.41 0.12 10.67
CA SER A 82 -3.57 1.31 10.69
C SER A 82 -4.11 2.35 9.72
N LEU A 83 -4.22 3.60 10.20
CA LEU A 83 -4.59 4.75 9.38
C LEU A 83 -3.39 5.68 9.17
N GLY A 84 -2.17 5.13 9.22
CA GLY A 84 -0.92 5.88 9.04
C GLY A 84 -0.11 5.46 7.82
N GLN A 85 -0.65 4.62 6.92
CA GLN A 85 0.11 4.16 5.74
C GLN A 85 0.54 5.31 4.82
N GLY A 86 -0.22 6.41 4.79
CA GLY A 86 0.16 7.63 4.07
C GLY A 86 1.48 8.23 4.54
N ILE A 87 1.84 8.08 5.82
CA ILE A 87 3.13 8.55 6.34
C ILE A 87 4.28 7.88 5.60
N PHE A 88 4.24 6.56 5.49
CA PHE A 88 5.34 5.80 4.88
C PHE A 88 5.38 5.99 3.37
N PHE A 89 4.21 6.08 2.73
CA PHE A 89 4.10 6.47 1.33
C PHE A 89 4.74 7.83 1.07
N GLY A 90 4.37 8.85 1.85
CA GLY A 90 4.97 10.17 1.72
C GLY A 90 6.46 10.20 2.07
N LEU A 91 6.92 9.46 3.09
CA LEU A 91 8.35 9.35 3.38
C LEU A 91 9.13 8.82 2.18
N GLY A 92 8.65 7.74 1.54
CA GLY A 92 9.25 7.23 0.30
C GLY A 92 9.22 8.25 -0.84
N SER A 93 8.08 8.93 -1.00
CA SER A 93 7.87 9.97 -2.01
C SER A 93 8.83 11.16 -1.84
N TYR A 94 8.98 11.67 -0.60
CA TYR A 94 9.86 12.79 -0.26
C TYR A 94 11.34 12.40 -0.34
N MET A 95 11.74 11.22 0.12
CA MET A 95 13.14 10.76 0.00
C MET A 95 13.57 10.64 -1.48
N MET A 96 12.69 10.12 -2.34
CA MET A 96 12.96 10.07 -3.78
C MET A 96 12.96 11.49 -4.38
N ALA A 97 12.00 12.33 -4.01
CA ALA A 97 11.93 13.71 -4.50
C ALA A 97 13.17 14.54 -4.11
N MET A 98 13.73 14.34 -2.92
CA MET A 98 14.98 14.99 -2.49
C MET A 98 16.13 14.63 -3.43
N TYR A 99 16.30 13.34 -3.73
CA TYR A 99 17.31 12.87 -4.69
C TYR A 99 17.09 13.46 -6.09
N LEU A 100 15.87 13.32 -6.63
CA LEU A 100 15.54 13.82 -7.97
C LEU A 100 15.72 15.34 -8.08
N LYS A 101 15.41 16.09 -7.01
CA LYS A 101 15.55 17.54 -7.02
C LYS A 101 17.00 17.97 -6.98
N LEU A 102 17.84 17.32 -6.17
CA LEU A 102 19.28 17.57 -6.13
C LEU A 102 19.94 17.19 -7.46
N GLU A 103 19.54 16.05 -8.05
CA GLU A 103 20.03 15.61 -9.36
C GLU A 103 19.62 16.59 -10.48
N ALA A 104 18.37 17.04 -10.49
CA ALA A 104 17.90 18.03 -11.46
C ALA A 104 18.64 19.36 -11.30
N THR A 105 18.87 19.82 -10.07
CA THR A 105 19.61 21.06 -9.77
C THR A 105 21.07 20.96 -10.25
N ALA A 106 21.69 19.80 -10.11
CA ALA A 106 23.08 19.58 -10.54
C ALA A 106 23.25 19.58 -12.07
N ASN A 107 22.22 19.22 -12.82
CA ASN A 107 22.27 19.08 -14.28
C ASN A 107 21.57 20.24 -15.03
N ASP A 108 20.98 21.20 -14.33
CA ASP A 108 20.27 22.34 -14.93
C ASP A 108 21.19 23.54 -15.09
N GLU A 109 21.41 23.97 -16.34
CA GLU A 109 22.21 25.15 -16.68
C GLU A 109 21.68 26.42 -15.99
N ALA A 110 20.36 26.57 -15.87
CA ALA A 110 19.75 27.72 -15.20
C ALA A 110 20.02 27.70 -13.69
N ALA A 111 19.99 26.52 -13.07
CA ALA A 111 20.33 26.36 -11.66
C ALA A 111 21.82 26.61 -11.40
N SER A 112 22.70 26.20 -12.33
CA SER A 112 24.14 26.45 -12.25
C SER A 112 24.49 27.95 -12.33
N ALA A 113 23.78 28.71 -13.17
CA ALA A 113 23.94 30.16 -13.25
C ALA A 113 23.48 30.85 -11.95
N LEU A 114 22.39 30.36 -11.35
CA LEU A 114 21.87 30.83 -10.07
C LEU A 114 22.83 30.48 -8.91
N ALA A 115 23.42 29.29 -8.94
CA ALA A 115 24.41 28.84 -7.95
C ALA A 115 25.67 29.73 -7.93
N ALA A 116 26.08 30.29 -9.07
CA ALA A 116 27.18 31.26 -9.13
C ALA A 116 26.87 32.57 -8.37
N PHE A 117 25.59 32.94 -8.24
CA PHE A 117 25.15 34.12 -7.48
C PHE A 117 24.99 33.83 -5.97
N TYR A 118 24.48 32.65 -5.62
CA TYR A 118 24.22 32.26 -4.22
C TYR A 118 25.37 31.49 -3.54
N GLY A 119 26.44 31.16 -4.28
CA GLY A 119 27.62 30.45 -3.75
C GLY A 119 27.41 28.95 -3.47
N SER A 120 26.20 28.41 -3.68
CA SER A 120 25.91 26.98 -3.58
C SER A 120 24.78 26.55 -4.51
N ALA A 121 24.84 25.29 -4.98
CA ALA A 121 23.79 24.71 -5.83
C ALA A 121 22.57 24.33 -4.97
N LEU A 122 21.69 25.30 -4.77
CA LEU A 122 20.44 25.15 -4.03
C LEU A 122 19.27 24.84 -4.98
N PRO A 123 18.34 23.94 -4.60
CA PRO A 123 17.08 23.79 -5.29
C PRO A 123 16.31 25.11 -5.40
N ASP A 124 15.63 25.31 -6.54
CA ASP A 124 14.80 26.47 -6.85
C ASP A 124 13.89 26.95 -5.70
N PHE A 125 13.14 26.05 -5.08
CA PHE A 125 12.20 26.37 -4.01
C PHE A 125 12.90 26.82 -2.74
N MET A 126 14.13 26.35 -2.46
CA MET A 126 14.90 26.78 -1.30
C MET A 126 15.34 28.24 -1.48
N ILE A 127 15.72 28.60 -2.71
CA ILE A 127 16.09 29.97 -3.08
C ILE A 127 14.88 30.90 -2.92
N TRP A 128 13.70 30.50 -3.42
CA TRP A 128 12.47 31.30 -3.26
C TRP A 128 12.05 31.50 -1.80
N ASN A 129 12.49 30.61 -0.90
CA ASN A 129 12.23 30.70 0.53
C ASN A 129 13.41 31.28 1.32
N SER A 130 14.39 31.89 0.65
CA SER A 130 15.55 32.55 1.29
C SER A 130 16.34 31.60 2.22
N VAL A 131 16.55 30.35 1.79
CA VAL A 131 17.43 29.41 2.49
C VAL A 131 18.86 29.62 2.02
N ASP A 132 19.76 29.92 2.95
CA ASP A 132 21.13 30.34 2.65
C ASP A 132 22.07 29.19 2.25
N ALA A 133 21.81 27.97 2.71
CA ALA A 133 22.66 26.81 2.47
C ALA A 133 21.87 25.50 2.51
N LEU A 134 22.35 24.50 1.76
CA LEU A 134 21.72 23.19 1.74
C LEU A 134 21.82 22.53 3.13
N PRO A 135 20.69 22.12 3.74
CA PRO A 135 20.71 21.50 5.06
C PRO A 135 21.54 20.21 5.08
N TRP A 136 22.21 19.95 6.21
CA TRP A 136 23.08 18.78 6.38
C TRP A 136 22.36 17.45 6.14
N TRP A 137 21.04 17.39 6.39
CA TRP A 137 20.23 16.19 6.22
C TRP A 137 19.71 15.99 4.78
N TRP A 138 19.83 16.99 3.92
CA TRP A 138 19.58 16.87 2.48
C TRP A 138 20.80 16.32 1.73
N LYS A 139 22.01 16.72 2.14
CA LYS A 139 23.26 16.36 1.47
C LYS A 139 23.45 14.84 1.19
N PRO A 140 23.09 13.92 2.09
CA PRO A 140 23.21 12.49 1.81
C PRO A 140 22.38 12.01 0.60
N PHE A 141 21.29 12.71 0.28
CA PHE A 141 20.43 12.40 -0.87
C PHE A 141 21.04 12.82 -2.22
N GLU A 142 22.26 13.35 -2.28
CA GLU A 142 22.99 13.46 -3.55
C GLU A 142 23.39 12.07 -4.08
N SER A 143 23.57 11.09 -3.19
CA SER A 143 23.97 9.73 -3.55
C SER A 143 22.78 8.81 -3.76
N ALA A 144 22.66 8.23 -4.96
CA ALA A 144 21.60 7.28 -5.28
C ALA A 144 21.58 6.06 -4.34
N THR A 145 22.77 5.56 -3.97
CA THR A 145 22.90 4.38 -3.10
C THR A 145 22.40 4.67 -1.69
N PHE A 146 22.72 5.86 -1.15
CA PHE A 146 22.19 6.31 0.12
C PHE A 146 20.66 6.45 0.06
N THR A 147 20.13 7.07 -0.99
CA THR A 147 18.68 7.24 -1.17
C THR A 147 17.94 5.90 -1.19
N PHE A 148 18.43 4.92 -1.94
CA PHE A 148 17.84 3.58 -1.94
C PHE A 148 17.93 2.89 -0.58
N ALA A 149 19.09 2.97 0.09
CA ALA A 149 19.24 2.42 1.43
C ALA A 149 18.28 3.08 2.43
N ALA A 150 18.13 4.41 2.39
CA ALA A 150 17.22 5.17 3.23
C ALA A 150 15.76 4.78 2.97
N ILE A 151 15.34 4.66 1.70
CA ILE A 151 14.00 4.21 1.31
C ILE A 151 13.67 2.82 1.86
N LEU A 152 14.64 1.90 1.85
CA LEU A 152 14.43 0.53 2.32
C LEU A 152 14.47 0.42 3.85
N VAL A 153 15.37 1.16 4.49
CA VAL A 153 15.65 1.00 5.93
C VAL A 153 14.78 1.93 6.77
N LEU A 154 14.69 3.22 6.43
CA LEU A 154 14.13 4.23 7.32
C LEU A 154 12.63 4.04 7.58
N PRO A 155 11.74 3.83 6.58
CA PRO A 155 10.33 3.59 6.82
C PRO A 155 10.09 2.30 7.63
N ALA A 156 10.82 1.23 7.31
CA ALA A 156 10.71 -0.05 8.01
C ALA A 156 11.18 0.06 9.46
N LEU A 157 12.30 0.73 9.71
CA LEU A 157 12.87 0.94 11.04
C LEU A 157 11.95 1.81 11.90
N LEU A 158 11.50 2.96 11.38
CA LEU A 158 10.59 3.86 12.09
C LEU A 158 9.28 3.15 12.43
N ALA A 159 8.71 2.44 11.46
CA ALA A 159 7.52 1.62 11.67
C ALA A 159 7.74 0.54 12.73
N PHE A 160 8.85 -0.21 12.66
CA PHE A 160 9.17 -1.26 13.61
C PHE A 160 9.32 -0.72 15.03
N VAL A 161 10.14 0.33 15.22
CA VAL A 161 10.39 0.93 16.54
C VAL A 161 9.10 1.47 17.14
N PHE A 162 8.32 2.23 16.36
CA PHE A 162 7.05 2.78 16.80
C PHE A 162 6.05 1.69 17.20
N SER A 163 5.81 0.73 16.31
CA SER A 163 4.83 -0.34 16.54
C SER A 163 5.26 -1.30 17.64
N TYR A 164 6.55 -1.64 17.74
CA TYR A 164 7.07 -2.46 18.82
C TYR A 164 6.88 -1.78 20.18
N ALA A 165 7.26 -0.50 20.29
CA ALA A 165 7.08 0.28 21.52
C ALA A 165 5.60 0.36 21.92
N TYR A 166 4.70 0.52 20.94
CA TYR A 166 3.26 0.55 21.16
C TYR A 166 2.70 -0.81 21.62
N PHE A 167 2.93 -1.88 20.86
CA PHE A 167 2.36 -3.20 21.17
C PHE A 167 2.96 -3.84 22.41
N LYS A 168 4.20 -3.47 22.79
CA LYS A 168 4.79 -3.88 24.07
C LYS A 168 3.96 -3.41 25.27
N LYS A 169 3.25 -2.29 25.15
CA LYS A 169 2.36 -1.73 26.20
C LYS A 169 0.94 -2.32 26.18
N ARG A 170 0.61 -3.25 25.28
CA ARG A 170 -0.67 -3.99 25.24
C ARG A 170 -1.92 -3.11 25.07
N VAL A 171 -1.80 -2.01 24.34
CA VAL A 171 -2.93 -1.12 24.07
C VAL A 171 -3.80 -1.69 22.94
N GLY A 172 -5.12 -1.52 23.05
CA GLY A 172 -6.09 -2.05 22.08
C GLY A 172 -5.87 -1.54 20.64
N GLY A 173 -6.29 -2.34 19.66
CA GLY A 173 -6.07 -2.07 18.23
C GLY A 173 -6.77 -0.81 17.70
N VAL A 174 -7.91 -0.44 18.26
CA VAL A 174 -8.65 0.79 17.86
C VAL A 174 -7.81 2.04 18.14
N TYR A 175 -7.17 2.10 19.30
CA TYR A 175 -6.28 3.21 19.66
C TYR A 175 -5.06 3.31 18.73
N PHE A 176 -4.60 2.19 18.19
CA PHE A 176 -3.50 2.19 17.21
C PHE A 176 -3.92 2.90 15.92
N SER A 177 -5.16 2.69 15.47
CA SER A 177 -5.72 3.40 14.31
C SER A 177 -5.79 4.91 14.57
N ILE A 178 -6.29 5.33 15.74
CA ILE A 178 -6.38 6.74 16.12
C ILE A 178 -4.99 7.39 16.17
N ILE A 179 -4.03 6.76 16.85
CA ILE A 179 -2.67 7.30 16.99
C ILE A 179 -1.97 7.39 15.62
N THR A 180 -2.08 6.36 14.79
CA THR A 180 -1.47 6.38 13.45
C THR A 180 -2.10 7.43 12.54
N LEU A 181 -3.41 7.68 12.67
CA LEU A 181 -4.08 8.78 11.97
C LEU A 181 -3.62 10.16 12.47
N SER A 182 -3.51 10.34 13.79
CA SER A 182 -2.98 11.57 14.38
C SER A 182 -1.54 11.82 13.95
N LEU A 183 -0.71 10.77 13.90
CA LEU A 183 0.67 10.89 13.42
C LEU A 183 0.71 11.30 11.94
N ALA A 184 -0.21 10.81 11.10
CA ALA A 184 -0.32 11.22 9.70
C ALA A 184 -0.67 12.70 9.57
N ALA A 185 -1.58 13.19 10.40
CA ALA A 185 -1.93 14.60 10.47
C ALA A 185 -0.73 15.47 10.91
N ILE A 186 -0.05 15.08 11.99
CA ILE A 186 1.13 15.79 12.51
C ILE A 186 2.23 15.85 11.45
N MET A 187 2.52 14.74 10.78
CA MET A 187 3.53 14.70 9.72
C MET A 187 3.15 15.63 8.55
N SER A 188 1.89 15.63 8.11
CA SER A 188 1.44 16.54 7.06
C SER A 188 1.56 18.00 7.48
N ILE A 189 1.18 18.36 8.71
CA ILE A 189 1.30 19.73 9.24
C ILE A 189 2.77 20.14 9.35
N MET A 190 3.64 19.25 9.83
CA MET A 190 5.07 19.50 9.93
C MET A 190 5.71 19.76 8.57
N ILE A 191 5.35 18.97 7.55
CA ILE A 191 5.84 19.17 6.19
C ILE A 191 5.36 20.53 5.67
N ILE A 192 4.07 20.85 5.82
CA ILE A 192 3.50 22.14 5.40
C ILE A 192 4.19 23.32 6.07
N GLY A 193 4.47 23.23 7.37
CA GLY A 193 5.12 24.31 8.13
C GLY A 193 6.58 24.53 7.77
N GLN A 194 7.24 23.59 7.10
CA GLN A 194 8.65 23.66 6.71
C GLN A 194 8.84 24.02 5.22
N GLN A 195 8.16 25.08 4.77
CA GLN A 195 8.13 25.50 3.36
C GLN A 195 9.52 25.58 2.71
N GLY A 196 10.51 26.17 3.40
CA GLY A 196 11.86 26.32 2.89
C GLY A 196 12.64 25.01 2.71
N TYR A 197 12.25 23.92 3.37
CA TYR A 197 13.00 22.65 3.32
C TYR A 197 12.25 21.49 2.70
N THR A 198 10.93 21.57 2.56
CA THR A 198 10.09 20.49 2.03
C THR A 198 9.23 20.94 0.85
N GLY A 199 9.29 22.23 0.48
CA GLY A 199 8.35 22.86 -0.44
C GLY A 199 6.97 23.13 0.17
N GLY A 200 6.76 22.74 1.44
CA GLY A 200 5.54 22.90 2.22
C GLY A 200 4.27 22.62 1.43
N VAL A 201 3.37 23.60 1.30
CA VAL A 201 2.05 23.40 0.64
C VAL A 201 2.21 23.03 -0.84
N ASN A 202 3.23 23.57 -1.52
CA ASN A 202 3.47 23.33 -2.93
C ASN A 202 4.06 21.93 -3.18
N GLY A 203 4.78 21.41 -2.19
CA GLY A 203 5.56 20.18 -2.34
C GLY A 203 6.79 20.36 -3.22
N LEU A 204 7.39 19.24 -3.61
CA LEU A 204 8.56 19.17 -4.48
C LEU A 204 8.12 18.76 -5.89
N THR A 205 8.55 19.53 -6.88
CA THR A 205 8.20 19.40 -8.30
C THR A 205 9.40 19.68 -9.20
N ASP A 206 9.16 19.63 -10.52
CA ASP A 206 10.13 19.94 -11.58
C ASP A 206 11.34 19.00 -11.57
N PHE A 207 11.05 17.69 -11.55
CA PHE A 207 12.06 16.66 -11.72
C PHE A 207 12.33 16.46 -13.22
N LYS A 208 13.54 16.82 -13.66
CA LYS A 208 13.93 16.76 -15.08
C LYS A 208 14.70 15.48 -15.43
N THR A 209 15.52 15.01 -14.50
CA THR A 209 16.33 13.80 -14.65
C THR A 209 16.08 12.83 -13.49
N ALA A 210 16.20 11.54 -13.76
CA ALA A 210 16.23 10.49 -12.77
C ALA A 210 17.35 9.50 -13.10
N PHE A 211 18.31 9.34 -12.18
CA PHE A 211 19.46 8.44 -12.34
C PHE A 211 20.27 8.70 -13.63
N GLY A 212 20.38 9.95 -14.05
CA GLY A 212 21.05 10.38 -15.28
C GLY A 212 20.22 10.24 -16.56
N LEU A 213 18.97 9.76 -16.47
CA LEU A 213 18.05 9.64 -17.60
C LEU A 213 17.04 10.79 -17.58
N SER A 214 16.71 11.34 -18.75
CA SER A 214 15.69 12.40 -18.85
C SER A 214 14.29 11.82 -18.62
N LEU A 215 13.52 12.46 -17.73
CA LEU A 215 12.13 12.09 -17.48
C LEU A 215 11.17 12.59 -18.56
N GLN A 216 11.65 13.45 -19.48
CA GLN A 216 10.83 14.09 -20.52
C GLN A 216 10.77 13.28 -21.83
N THR A 217 11.46 12.14 -21.90
CA THR A 217 11.42 11.27 -23.08
C THR A 217 10.04 10.60 -23.22
N PRO A 218 9.45 10.50 -24.44
CA PRO A 218 8.14 9.88 -24.65
C PRO A 218 8.01 8.43 -24.17
N GLN A 219 9.14 7.71 -24.08
CA GLN A 219 9.17 6.30 -23.64
C GLN A 219 9.17 6.15 -22.10
N THR A 220 9.48 7.21 -21.35
CA THR A 220 9.63 7.16 -19.90
C THR A 220 8.38 6.66 -19.16
N PRO A 221 7.13 7.12 -19.49
CA PRO A 221 5.93 6.62 -18.82
C PRO A 221 5.74 5.11 -18.96
N TRP A 222 6.08 4.54 -20.12
CA TRP A 222 5.97 3.11 -20.37
C TRP A 222 7.01 2.31 -19.56
N ILE A 223 8.26 2.78 -19.49
CA ILE A 223 9.33 2.16 -18.69
C ILE A 223 8.96 2.20 -17.20
N LEU A 224 8.52 3.35 -16.70
CA LEU A 224 8.10 3.51 -15.31
C LEU A 224 6.90 2.64 -14.96
N TYR A 225 5.94 2.51 -15.88
CA TYR A 225 4.81 1.60 -15.73
C TYR A 225 5.28 0.15 -15.56
N LEU A 226 6.21 -0.33 -16.40
CA LEU A 226 6.74 -1.68 -16.30
C LEU A 226 7.50 -1.91 -14.99
N ILE A 227 8.38 -0.99 -14.60
CA ILE A 227 9.13 -1.08 -13.34
C ILE A 227 8.16 -1.14 -12.16
N THR A 228 7.17 -0.25 -12.13
CA THR A 228 6.14 -0.20 -11.07
C THR A 228 5.37 -1.50 -11.00
N THR A 229 4.98 -2.04 -12.16
CA THR A 229 4.23 -3.30 -12.25
C THR A 229 5.05 -4.48 -11.73
N LEU A 230 6.29 -4.62 -12.19
CA LEU A 230 7.18 -5.71 -11.76
C LEU A 230 7.47 -5.63 -10.26
N LEU A 231 7.73 -4.43 -9.75
CA LEU A 231 7.97 -4.22 -8.32
C LEU A 231 6.72 -4.53 -7.49
N LEU A 232 5.52 -4.12 -7.95
CA LEU A 232 4.26 -4.41 -7.27
C LEU A 232 3.99 -5.92 -7.22
N LEU A 233 4.16 -6.62 -8.35
CA LEU A 233 4.02 -8.07 -8.42
C LEU A 233 5.03 -8.77 -7.50
N GLY A 234 6.26 -8.27 -7.45
CA GLY A 234 7.29 -8.70 -6.49
C GLY A 234 6.84 -8.53 -5.04
N CYS A 235 6.28 -7.38 -4.68
CA CYS A 235 5.74 -7.13 -3.34
C CYS A 235 4.55 -8.05 -3.01
N VAL A 236 3.61 -8.27 -3.94
CA VAL A 236 2.49 -9.19 -3.74
C VAL A 236 2.99 -10.63 -3.55
N ALA A 237 3.98 -11.06 -4.34
CA ALA A 237 4.60 -12.38 -4.21
C ALA A 237 5.35 -12.52 -2.87
N LEU A 238 6.09 -11.50 -2.45
CA LEU A 238 6.78 -11.44 -1.16
C LEU A 238 5.79 -11.54 0.01
N CYS A 239 4.72 -10.76 0.00
CA CYS A 239 3.64 -10.84 0.98
C CYS A 239 3.02 -12.24 1.01
N GLY A 240 2.75 -12.83 -0.16
CA GLY A 240 2.24 -14.20 -0.28
C GLY A 240 3.21 -15.24 0.31
N PHE A 241 4.51 -15.07 0.11
CA PHE A 241 5.55 -15.92 0.69
C PHE A 241 5.58 -15.80 2.23
N ILE A 242 5.55 -14.57 2.76
CA ILE A 242 5.52 -14.32 4.21
C ILE A 242 4.29 -14.97 4.85
N LEU A 243 3.11 -14.85 4.24
CA LEU A 243 1.86 -15.43 4.76
C LEU A 243 1.86 -16.97 4.76
N ARG A 244 2.52 -17.61 3.79
CA ARG A 244 2.65 -19.08 3.72
C ARG A 244 3.69 -19.63 4.71
N SER A 245 4.61 -18.79 5.17
CA SER A 245 5.66 -19.16 6.11
C SER A 245 5.13 -19.43 7.53
N ARG A 246 5.99 -19.97 8.41
CA ARG A 246 5.66 -20.16 9.84
C ARG A 246 5.29 -18.84 10.52
N LEU A 247 5.96 -17.74 10.16
CA LEU A 247 5.70 -16.40 10.67
C LEU A 247 4.27 -15.95 10.34
N GLY A 248 3.85 -16.13 9.09
CA GLY A 248 2.50 -15.76 8.63
C GLY A 248 1.40 -16.51 9.39
N LYS A 249 1.60 -17.81 9.66
CA LYS A 249 0.64 -18.60 10.46
C LYS A 249 0.50 -18.08 11.89
N VAL A 250 1.61 -17.69 12.52
CA VAL A 250 1.58 -17.08 13.87
C VAL A 250 0.84 -15.75 13.84
N VAL A 251 1.06 -14.92 12.83
CA VAL A 251 0.36 -13.64 12.68
C VAL A 251 -1.14 -13.83 12.56
N VAL A 252 -1.59 -14.75 11.72
CA VAL A 252 -3.03 -15.03 11.56
C VAL A 252 -3.61 -15.55 12.88
N ALA A 253 -2.87 -16.39 13.61
CA ALA A 253 -3.28 -16.83 14.93
C ALA A 253 -3.36 -15.67 15.95
N ILE A 254 -2.44 -14.69 15.88
CA ILE A 254 -2.46 -13.49 16.73
C ILE A 254 -3.72 -12.67 16.45
N ARG A 255 -4.09 -12.49 15.17
CA ARG A 255 -5.33 -11.79 14.79
C ARG A 255 -6.56 -12.45 15.41
N ASP A 256 -6.65 -13.78 15.35
CA ASP A 256 -7.86 -14.49 15.75
C ASP A 256 -7.98 -14.59 17.29
N ARG A 257 -6.87 -14.92 17.98
CA ARG A 257 -6.80 -15.11 19.44
C ARG A 257 -5.42 -14.76 20.00
N GLU A 258 -5.12 -13.46 20.10
CA GLU A 258 -3.84 -12.95 20.62
C GLU A 258 -3.44 -13.54 21.98
N ASP A 259 -4.36 -13.60 22.95
CA ASP A 259 -4.05 -14.09 24.29
C ASP A 259 -3.59 -15.55 24.28
N ARG A 260 -4.17 -16.41 23.43
CA ARG A 260 -3.78 -17.83 23.34
C ARG A 260 -2.37 -17.99 22.78
N VAL A 261 -2.04 -17.24 21.73
CA VAL A 261 -0.70 -17.27 21.13
C VAL A 261 0.36 -16.79 22.14
N ARG A 262 0.00 -15.81 22.98
CA ARG A 262 0.84 -15.34 24.08
C ARG A 262 1.04 -16.40 25.17
N PHE A 263 -0.01 -17.12 25.58
CA PHE A 263 0.12 -18.23 26.53
C PHE A 263 0.98 -19.38 25.99
N SER A 264 1.03 -19.56 24.67
CA SER A 264 1.96 -20.47 24.00
C SER A 264 3.42 -19.98 23.97
N GLY A 265 3.74 -18.82 24.58
CA GLY A 265 5.11 -18.29 24.70
C GLY A 265 5.59 -17.36 23.58
N TYR A 266 4.75 -17.04 22.59
CA TYR A 266 5.14 -16.14 21.50
C TYR A 266 5.05 -14.66 21.91
N ASN A 267 6.06 -13.87 21.54
CA ASN A 267 6.03 -12.41 21.70
C ASN A 267 5.20 -11.75 20.59
N THR A 268 3.91 -11.54 20.84
CA THR A 268 2.95 -10.99 19.85
C THR A 268 3.33 -9.59 19.35
N ALA A 269 3.97 -8.77 20.19
CA ALA A 269 4.41 -7.43 19.81
C ALA A 269 5.45 -7.44 18.69
N LEU A 270 6.39 -8.39 18.72
CA LEU A 270 7.44 -8.51 17.69
C LEU A 270 6.84 -8.86 16.32
N PHE A 271 5.91 -9.81 16.27
CA PHE A 271 5.25 -10.22 15.02
C PHE A 271 4.40 -9.11 14.42
N LYS A 272 3.64 -8.40 15.26
CA LYS A 272 2.86 -7.22 14.84
C LYS A 272 3.76 -6.11 14.32
N ALA A 273 4.87 -5.83 15.00
CA ALA A 273 5.82 -4.80 14.60
C ALA A 273 6.52 -5.15 13.28
N PHE A 274 6.90 -6.41 13.10
CA PHE A 274 7.51 -6.89 11.86
C PHE A 274 6.57 -6.71 10.67
N ILE A 275 5.30 -7.13 10.78
CA ILE A 275 4.35 -6.94 9.68
C ILE A 275 4.04 -5.48 9.41
N PHE A 276 3.97 -4.67 10.46
CA PHE A 276 3.81 -3.23 10.30
C PHE A 276 4.99 -2.60 9.55
N ALA A 277 6.22 -3.03 9.85
CA ALA A 277 7.42 -2.60 9.15
C ALA A 277 7.46 -3.04 7.68
N VAL A 278 7.09 -4.29 7.39
CA VAL A 278 6.99 -4.78 6.01
C VAL A 278 5.96 -3.98 5.21
N ALA A 279 4.79 -3.71 5.79
CA ALA A 279 3.78 -2.91 5.12
C ALA A 279 4.19 -1.44 4.93
N ALA A 280 4.88 -0.84 5.91
CA ALA A 280 5.46 0.48 5.79
C ALA A 280 6.48 0.56 4.65
N LEU A 281 7.36 -0.44 4.53
CA LEU A 281 8.31 -0.56 3.43
C LEU A 281 7.61 -0.62 2.07
N ILE A 282 6.60 -1.47 1.94
CA ILE A 282 5.84 -1.59 0.69
C ILE A 282 5.16 -0.26 0.35
N SER A 283 4.53 0.41 1.32
CA SER A 283 3.94 1.74 1.15
C SER A 283 4.96 2.77 0.69
N ALA A 284 6.17 2.78 1.27
CA ALA A 284 7.24 3.69 0.86
C ALA A 284 7.68 3.44 -0.59
N LEU A 285 7.83 2.18 -1.02
CA LEU A 285 8.11 1.85 -2.43
C LEU A 285 7.02 2.37 -3.38
N GLY A 286 5.75 2.32 -2.96
CA GLY A 286 4.64 2.95 -3.68
C GLY A 286 4.84 4.45 -3.85
N GLY A 287 5.24 5.14 -2.78
CA GLY A 287 5.51 6.58 -2.80
C GLY A 287 6.64 6.98 -3.74
N VAL A 288 7.71 6.19 -3.78
CA VAL A 288 8.83 6.37 -4.71
C VAL A 288 8.34 6.29 -6.16
N MET A 289 7.59 5.23 -6.48
CA MET A 289 7.03 5.04 -7.83
C MET A 289 6.01 6.14 -8.18
N PHE A 290 5.25 6.64 -7.20
CA PHE A 290 4.32 7.75 -7.41
C PHE A 290 5.05 9.03 -7.79
N THR A 291 6.11 9.40 -7.05
CA THR A 291 6.91 10.61 -7.36
C THR A 291 7.50 10.53 -8.76
N LEU A 292 8.07 9.38 -9.15
CA LEU A 292 8.66 9.20 -10.48
C LEU A 292 7.65 9.34 -11.62
N GLN A 293 6.41 8.90 -11.40
CA GLN A 293 5.37 8.91 -12.44
C GLN A 293 4.59 10.22 -12.52
N VAL A 294 4.28 10.81 -11.37
CA VAL A 294 3.46 12.03 -11.29
C VAL A 294 4.32 13.29 -11.32
N GLY A 295 5.60 13.18 -10.97
CA GLY A 295 6.51 14.33 -10.94
C GLY A 295 6.27 15.26 -9.75
N LEU A 296 5.63 14.77 -8.68
CA LEU A 296 5.21 15.56 -7.52
C LEU A 296 5.33 14.75 -6.23
N ALA A 297 5.94 15.36 -5.21
CA ALA A 297 5.85 14.92 -3.83
C ALA A 297 5.22 16.01 -2.96
N SER A 298 4.01 15.78 -2.45
CA SER A 298 3.21 16.78 -1.74
C SER A 298 2.72 16.29 -0.36
N PRO A 299 2.44 17.20 0.59
CA PRO A 299 1.93 16.82 1.91
C PRO A 299 0.55 16.15 1.85
N SER A 300 -0.21 16.44 0.80
CA SER A 300 -1.51 15.83 0.52
C SER A 300 -1.46 14.31 0.32
N LEU A 301 -0.27 13.72 0.16
CA LEU A 301 -0.04 12.27 0.09
C LEU A 301 0.19 11.62 1.46
N VAL A 302 0.48 12.41 2.50
CA VAL A 302 0.80 11.92 3.86
C VAL A 302 -0.42 11.90 4.77
N GLY A 303 -1.28 12.92 4.67
CA GLY A 303 -2.28 13.25 5.67
C GLY A 303 -3.41 12.22 5.90
N ILE A 304 -4.45 12.68 6.58
CA ILE A 304 -5.63 11.89 6.98
C ILE A 304 -6.39 11.33 5.76
N ILE A 305 -6.60 12.18 4.76
CA ILE A 305 -7.38 11.86 3.55
C ILE A 305 -6.76 10.67 2.79
N PRO A 306 -5.50 10.73 2.31
CA PRO A 306 -4.91 9.60 1.58
C PRO A 306 -4.81 8.34 2.46
N SER A 307 -4.55 8.49 3.76
CA SER A 307 -4.51 7.34 4.68
C SER A 307 -5.85 6.63 4.81
N THR A 308 -6.96 7.38 4.72
CA THR A 308 -8.31 6.80 4.72
C THR A 308 -8.62 6.15 3.37
N GLU A 309 -8.24 6.79 2.25
CA GLU A 309 -8.41 6.21 0.91
C GLU A 309 -7.71 4.85 0.76
N ILE A 310 -6.52 4.67 1.34
CA ILE A 310 -5.82 3.37 1.32
C ILE A 310 -6.65 2.24 1.94
N VAL A 311 -7.40 2.53 3.02
CA VAL A 311 -8.30 1.56 3.64
C VAL A 311 -9.48 1.26 2.73
N ILE A 312 -10.01 2.26 2.04
CA ILE A 312 -11.08 2.10 1.04
C ILE A 312 -10.61 1.14 -0.06
N TYR A 313 -9.39 1.31 -0.59
CA TYR A 313 -8.85 0.45 -1.64
C TYR A 313 -8.74 -1.02 -1.18
N ALA A 314 -8.20 -1.23 0.02
CA ALA A 314 -8.08 -2.56 0.63
C ALA A 314 -9.43 -3.19 0.96
N ALA A 315 -10.40 -2.40 1.43
CA ALA A 315 -11.75 -2.86 1.76
C ALA A 315 -12.51 -3.28 0.49
N LEU A 316 -12.49 -2.45 -0.56
CA LEU A 316 -13.11 -2.76 -1.84
C LEU A 316 -12.50 -4.01 -2.47
N GLY A 317 -11.18 -4.09 -2.52
CA GLY A 317 -10.47 -5.25 -3.05
C GLY A 317 -10.74 -6.55 -2.28
N GLY A 318 -11.09 -6.40 -1.00
CA GLY A 318 -11.28 -7.48 -0.04
C GLY A 318 -10.10 -7.53 0.92
N ARG A 319 -10.38 -7.28 2.21
CA ARG A 319 -9.36 -7.15 3.25
C ARG A 319 -8.48 -8.38 3.45
N LEU A 320 -8.85 -9.56 2.94
CA LEU A 320 -8.08 -10.82 3.00
C LEU A 320 -7.53 -11.26 1.65
N SER A 321 -7.38 -10.35 0.69
CA SER A 321 -6.85 -10.66 -0.64
C SER A 321 -5.80 -9.64 -1.07
N LEU A 322 -4.54 -10.08 -1.18
CA LEU A 322 -3.45 -9.23 -1.66
C LEU A 322 -3.67 -8.78 -3.11
N VAL A 323 -4.07 -9.73 -3.97
CA VAL A 323 -4.39 -9.47 -5.38
C VAL A 323 -5.66 -8.63 -5.50
N GLY A 324 -6.66 -8.90 -4.65
CA GLY A 324 -7.88 -8.11 -4.57
C GLY A 324 -7.61 -6.64 -4.29
N ALA A 325 -6.68 -6.32 -3.38
CA ALA A 325 -6.29 -4.94 -3.08
C ALA A 325 -5.77 -4.18 -4.31
N VAL A 326 -5.04 -4.85 -5.20
CA VAL A 326 -4.56 -4.24 -6.45
C VAL A 326 -5.74 -3.91 -7.38
N TYR A 327 -6.66 -4.86 -7.57
CA TYR A 327 -7.87 -4.61 -8.36
C TYR A 327 -8.76 -3.53 -7.75
N GLY A 328 -8.92 -3.51 -6.42
CA GLY A 328 -9.67 -2.49 -5.71
C GLY A 328 -9.07 -1.10 -5.91
N THR A 329 -7.74 -0.98 -5.85
CA THR A 329 -7.05 0.29 -6.09
C THR A 329 -7.22 0.77 -7.53
N LEU A 330 -7.05 -0.13 -8.52
CA LEU A 330 -7.26 0.20 -9.93
C LEU A 330 -8.69 0.66 -10.20
N LEU A 331 -9.69 -0.03 -9.64
CA LEU A 331 -11.09 0.32 -9.82
C LEU A 331 -11.39 1.71 -9.25
N ILE A 332 -10.98 1.98 -8.00
CA ILE A 332 -11.18 3.31 -7.41
C ILE A 332 -10.40 4.38 -8.17
N GLY A 333 -9.17 4.10 -8.61
CA GLY A 333 -8.38 5.03 -9.41
C GLY A 333 -9.07 5.43 -10.71
N VAL A 334 -9.55 4.43 -11.47
CA VAL A 334 -10.32 4.66 -12.70
C VAL A 334 -11.63 5.39 -12.42
N ALA A 335 -12.37 4.98 -11.39
CA ALA A 335 -13.62 5.63 -11.01
C ALA A 335 -13.40 7.09 -10.60
N LYS A 336 -12.35 7.38 -9.81
CA LYS A 336 -12.00 8.74 -9.37
C LYS A 336 -11.72 9.64 -10.56
N THR A 337 -10.90 9.18 -11.50
CA THR A 337 -10.58 9.94 -12.71
C THR A 337 -11.80 10.13 -13.60
N TYR A 338 -12.53 9.07 -13.91
CA TYR A 338 -13.74 9.14 -14.74
C TYR A 338 -14.80 10.07 -14.15
N LEU A 339 -15.07 9.96 -12.84
CA LEU A 339 -16.04 10.81 -12.15
C LEU A 339 -15.54 12.26 -12.08
N SER A 340 -14.24 12.49 -11.86
CA SER A 340 -13.69 13.85 -11.83
C SER A 340 -13.73 14.54 -13.20
N GLU A 341 -13.61 13.78 -14.30
CA GLU A 341 -13.68 14.29 -15.67
C GLU A 341 -15.12 14.64 -16.07
N ASN A 342 -16.09 13.78 -15.73
CA ASN A 342 -17.49 13.93 -16.19
C ASN A 342 -18.39 14.68 -15.19
N PHE A 343 -18.07 14.65 -13.89
CA PHE A 343 -18.91 15.15 -12.80
C PHE A 343 -18.10 15.98 -11.79
N VAL A 344 -17.44 17.04 -12.26
CA VAL A 344 -16.50 17.90 -11.49
C VAL A 344 -17.06 18.39 -10.14
N ASN A 345 -18.35 18.70 -10.05
CA ASN A 345 -18.94 19.23 -8.80
C ASN A 345 -19.38 18.14 -7.81
N PHE A 346 -19.55 16.89 -8.27
CA PHE A 346 -20.19 15.84 -7.47
C PHE A 346 -19.34 14.57 -7.29
N TRP A 347 -18.17 14.47 -7.92
CA TRP A 347 -17.35 13.26 -7.90
C TRP A 347 -16.98 12.78 -6.49
N GLN A 348 -16.76 13.69 -5.54
CA GLN A 348 -16.49 13.34 -4.14
C GLN A 348 -17.68 12.64 -3.47
N TYR A 349 -18.91 13.08 -3.73
CA TYR A 349 -20.11 12.42 -3.24
C TYR A 349 -20.26 11.03 -3.87
N PHE A 350 -20.04 10.90 -5.18
CA PHE A 350 -20.08 9.60 -5.85
C PHE A 350 -19.06 8.61 -5.28
N ILE A 351 -17.83 9.05 -5.01
CA ILE A 351 -16.82 8.19 -4.35
C ILE A 351 -17.26 7.80 -2.94
N GLY A 352 -17.84 8.71 -2.17
CA GLY A 352 -18.40 8.41 -0.84
C GLY A 352 -19.54 7.39 -0.89
N PHE A 353 -20.50 7.54 -1.81
CA PHE A 353 -21.60 6.59 -2.03
C PHE A 353 -21.11 5.25 -2.54
N LEU A 354 -20.15 5.23 -3.47
CA LEU A 354 -19.51 4.01 -3.95
C LEU A 354 -18.88 3.25 -2.78
N PHE A 355 -18.13 3.94 -1.92
CA PHE A 355 -17.54 3.35 -0.73
C PHE A 355 -18.60 2.78 0.23
N MET A 356 -19.63 3.57 0.57
CA MET A 356 -20.73 3.10 1.43
C MET A 356 -21.41 1.86 0.83
N GLY A 357 -21.73 1.88 -0.47
CA GLY A 357 -22.35 0.75 -1.16
C GLY A 357 -21.48 -0.51 -1.10
N VAL A 358 -20.18 -0.37 -1.30
CA VAL A 358 -19.24 -1.49 -1.22
C VAL A 358 -19.17 -2.06 0.20
N VAL A 359 -19.08 -1.22 1.22
CA VAL A 359 -19.01 -1.70 2.61
C VAL A 359 -20.32 -2.34 3.06
N LEU A 360 -21.47 -1.80 2.63
CA LEU A 360 -22.79 -2.31 3.00
C LEU A 360 -23.15 -3.62 2.27
N PHE A 361 -22.90 -3.69 0.96
CA PHE A 361 -23.36 -4.81 0.12
C PHE A 361 -22.28 -5.86 -0.17
N LEU A 362 -20.99 -5.50 -0.06
CA LEU A 362 -19.84 -6.37 -0.35
C LEU A 362 -18.87 -6.42 0.86
N PRO A 363 -19.29 -6.94 2.03
CA PRO A 363 -18.47 -6.93 3.26
C PRO A 363 -17.18 -7.77 3.17
N THR A 364 -17.09 -8.65 2.18
CA THR A 364 -15.88 -9.44 1.87
C THR A 364 -15.06 -8.85 0.70
N GLY A 365 -15.49 -7.72 0.14
CA GLY A 365 -14.92 -7.07 -1.04
C GLY A 365 -15.09 -7.87 -2.33
N LEU A 366 -14.48 -7.38 -3.40
CA LEU A 366 -14.50 -7.99 -4.74
C LEU A 366 -13.96 -9.42 -4.74
N ALA A 367 -12.92 -9.69 -3.95
CA ALA A 367 -12.37 -11.04 -3.79
C ALA A 367 -13.40 -12.04 -3.22
N GLY A 368 -14.27 -11.60 -2.32
CA GLY A 368 -15.30 -12.46 -1.74
C GLY A 368 -16.46 -12.76 -2.69
N LEU A 369 -16.76 -11.88 -3.64
CA LEU A 369 -17.77 -12.13 -4.68
C LEU A 369 -17.34 -13.27 -5.61
N LEU A 370 -16.06 -13.28 -6.01
CA LEU A 370 -15.46 -14.35 -6.82
C LEU A 370 -15.52 -15.71 -6.10
N GLN A 371 -15.31 -15.73 -4.78
CA GLN A 371 -15.44 -16.94 -3.95
C GLN A 371 -16.89 -17.44 -3.88
N ARG A 372 -17.87 -16.54 -3.68
CA ARG A 372 -19.29 -16.90 -3.60
C ARG A 372 -19.84 -17.40 -4.93
N LEU A 373 -19.45 -16.79 -6.04
CA LEU A 373 -19.79 -17.27 -7.39
C LEU A 373 -19.17 -18.65 -7.68
N GLY A 374 -18.04 -18.97 -7.04
CA GLY A 374 -17.43 -20.30 -7.02
C GLY A 374 -18.25 -21.35 -6.27
N HIS A 375 -18.87 -20.97 -5.16
CA HIS A 375 -19.72 -21.87 -4.36
C HIS A 375 -21.11 -22.07 -4.97
N ASN A 376 -21.78 -21.01 -5.42
CA ASN A 376 -23.16 -21.10 -5.93
C ASN A 376 -23.29 -21.91 -7.24
N LYS A 377 -22.24 -21.96 -8.08
CA LYS A 377 -22.25 -22.82 -9.28
C LYS A 377 -22.16 -24.32 -8.95
N GLN A 378 -21.76 -24.70 -7.74
CA GLN A 378 -21.67 -26.10 -7.32
C GLN A 378 -22.98 -26.63 -6.73
N GLU A 379 -23.84 -25.79 -6.18
CA GLU A 379 -25.17 -26.18 -5.67
C GLU A 379 -26.24 -26.30 -6.76
N VAL A 380 -26.11 -25.58 -7.88
CA VAL A 380 -27.08 -25.65 -8.99
C VAL A 380 -26.82 -26.84 -9.94
N GLN A 381 -25.70 -27.55 -9.75
CA GLN A 381 -25.32 -28.73 -10.55
C GLN A 381 -25.42 -30.06 -9.77
N SER A 382 -25.95 -30.02 -8.54
CA SER A 382 -26.33 -31.20 -7.75
C SER A 382 -27.84 -31.31 -7.67
#